data_AF-A0A1I7EPS5-F1
#
_entry.id   AF-A0A1I7EPS5-F1
#
_cell.length_a   1.000
_cell.length_b   1.000
_cell.length_c   1.000
_cell.angle_alpha   90.00
_cell.angle_beta   90.00
_cell.angle_gamma   90.00
#
_symmetry.space_group_name_H-M   'P 1'
#
loop_
_entity.id
_entity.type
_entity.pdbx_description
1 polymer ?
#
loop_
_entity_poly.entity_id
_entity_poly.type
_entity_poly.pdbx_seq_one_letter_code
_entity_poly.pdbx_strand_id
1 'polypeptide(L)'
;MTHTHNTAPTQFVEANGIRFAYRRFGKANGVPLAFSQHYIGATDHWDPTVTGGWARDRGVILFQQRGRRQQLRQAPDDVRAAGR
;
A
#
# COMPACT_ATOMS: atom_id res chain seq x y z
N MET A 1 -5.37 -14.10 11.85
CA MET A 1 -3.89 -14.21 11.74
C MET A 1 -3.29 -12.81 11.80
N THR A 2 -2.38 -12.57 12.74
CA THR A 2 -1.76 -11.25 12.93
C THR A 2 -0.54 -11.16 12.02
N HIS A 3 -0.70 -10.52 10.85
CA HIS A 3 0.44 -10.24 9.98
C HIS A 3 1.44 -9.30 10.67
N THR A 4 2.69 -9.35 10.24
CA THR A 4 3.80 -8.47 10.63
C THR A 4 4.30 -7.71 9.41
N HIS A 5 5.25 -6.78 9.58
CA HIS A 5 5.89 -6.09 8.45
C HIS A 5 6.32 -7.07 7.33
N ASN A 6 6.97 -8.17 7.71
CA ASN A 6 7.57 -9.11 6.75
C ASN A 6 6.55 -10.08 6.14
N THR A 7 5.41 -10.29 6.80
CA THR A 7 4.42 -11.31 6.40
C THR A 7 3.13 -10.71 5.85
N ALA A 8 2.93 -9.40 5.98
CA ALA A 8 1.74 -8.73 5.48
C ALA A 8 1.68 -8.84 3.94
N PRO A 9 0.60 -9.41 3.38
CA PRO A 9 0.46 -9.50 1.94
C PRO A 9 0.32 -8.10 1.34
N THR A 10 0.84 -7.92 0.13
CA THR A 10 0.54 -6.73 -0.67
C THR A 10 -0.92 -6.80 -1.10
N GLN A 11 -1.67 -5.76 -0.75
CA GLN A 11 -3.05 -5.53 -1.11
C GLN A 11 -3.15 -4.37 -2.10
N PHE A 12 -4.28 -4.28 -2.80
CA PHE A 12 -4.53 -3.21 -3.77
C PHE A 12 -5.87 -2.54 -3.51
N VAL A 13 -5.93 -1.24 -3.78
CA VAL A 13 -7.18 -0.45 -3.77
C VAL A 13 -7.18 0.49 -4.97
N GLU A 14 -8.36 0.71 -5.56
CA GLU A 14 -8.54 1.65 -6.66
C GLU A 14 -9.21 2.93 -6.15
N ALA A 15 -8.66 4.07 -6.54
CA ALA A 15 -9.26 5.38 -6.31
C ALA A 15 -8.93 6.32 -7.46
N ASN A 16 -9.93 7.01 -8.01
CA ASN A 16 -9.78 7.94 -9.12
C ASN A 16 -9.03 7.34 -10.34
N GLY A 17 -9.32 6.08 -10.68
CA GLY A 17 -8.66 5.38 -11.80
C GLY A 17 -7.18 5.05 -11.56
N ILE A 18 -6.70 5.14 -10.32
CA ILE A 18 -5.33 4.78 -9.94
C ILE A 18 -5.40 3.58 -9.00
N ARG A 19 -4.68 2.51 -9.35
CA ARG A 19 -4.47 1.35 -8.49
C ARG A 19 -3.30 1.61 -7.55
N PHE A 20 -3.53 1.53 -6.25
CA PHE A 20 -2.53 1.72 -5.20
C PHE A 20 -2.21 0.38 -4.54
N ALA A 21 -0.92 0.14 -4.29
CA ALA A 21 -0.46 -0.99 -3.49
C ALA A 21 -0.27 -0.55 -2.03
N TYR A 22 -0.67 -1.41 -1.09
CA TYR A 22 -0.46 -1.18 0.34
C TYR A 22 -0.28 -2.49 1.09
N ARG A 23 0.26 -2.42 2.31
CA ARG A 23 0.24 -3.52 3.28
C ARG A 23 -0.39 -3.04 4.57
N ARG A 24 -1.21 -3.88 5.20
CA ARG A 24 -1.84 -3.60 6.49
C ARG A 24 -1.54 -4.70 7.50
N PHE A 25 -1.14 -4.31 8.71
CA PHE A 25 -0.85 -5.22 9.81
C PHE A 25 -1.00 -4.54 11.19
N GLY A 26 -0.78 -5.30 12.26
CA GLY A 26 -0.97 -4.83 13.64
C GLY A 26 -2.39 -5.03 14.16
N LYS A 27 -2.65 -4.53 15.38
CA LYS A 27 -3.97 -4.67 16.01
C LYS A 27 -5.02 -3.79 15.33
N ALA A 28 -6.23 -4.31 15.16
CA ALA A 28 -7.31 -3.60 14.46
C ALA A 28 -8.04 -2.54 15.31
N ASN A 29 -7.57 -2.29 16.54
CA ASN A 29 -8.13 -1.30 17.45
C ASN A 29 -7.51 0.09 17.25
N GLY A 30 -8.29 1.13 17.56
CA GLY A 30 -7.84 2.52 17.50
C GLY A 30 -7.71 3.07 16.06
N VAL A 31 -7.11 4.25 15.96
CA VAL A 31 -6.88 4.93 14.66
C VAL A 31 -5.59 4.38 14.04
N PRO A 32 -5.62 3.88 12.78
CA PRO A 32 -4.44 3.35 12.13
C PRO A 32 -3.44 4.45 11.75
N LEU A 33 -2.15 4.11 11.72
CA LEU A 33 -1.10 4.97 11.21
C LEU A 33 -0.81 4.63 9.74
N ALA A 34 -0.89 5.64 8.87
CA ALA A 34 -0.53 5.53 7.47
C ALA A 34 0.89 6.08 7.23
N PHE A 35 1.79 5.22 6.74
CA PHE A 35 3.16 5.57 6.41
C PHE A 35 3.28 5.82 4.91
N SER A 36 3.64 7.04 4.55
CA SER A 36 3.96 7.43 3.18
C SER A 36 5.47 7.52 3.03
N GLN A 37 6.06 6.59 2.28
CA GLN A 37 7.49 6.63 1.99
C GLN A 37 7.81 7.81 1.08
N HIS A 38 8.76 8.67 1.49
CA HIS A 38 9.29 9.72 0.63
C HIS A 38 10.30 9.15 -0.37
N TYR A 39 10.29 9.69 -1.61
CA TYR A 39 11.22 9.49 -2.74
C TYR A 39 11.70 8.05 -3.01
N ILE A 40 11.31 7.45 -4.13
CA ILE A 40 11.77 6.14 -4.66
C ILE A 40 11.83 4.95 -3.67
N GLY A 41 11.27 5.04 -2.45
CA GLY A 41 11.27 3.94 -1.49
C GLY A 41 10.06 3.00 -1.61
N ALA A 42 10.29 1.69 -1.52
CA ALA A 42 9.23 0.68 -1.49
C ALA A 42 8.73 0.46 -0.06
N THR A 43 7.62 -0.26 0.13
CA THR A 43 7.14 -0.64 1.47
C THR A 43 8.18 -1.40 2.29
N ASP A 44 9.09 -2.13 1.62
CA ASP A 44 10.16 -2.92 2.24
C ASP A 44 11.32 -2.07 2.78
N HIS A 45 11.33 -0.75 2.54
CA HIS A 45 12.41 0.13 3.00
C HIS A 45 12.21 0.63 4.45
N TRP A 46 11.01 0.44 5.02
CA TRP A 46 10.77 0.79 6.41
C TRP A 46 11.41 -0.23 7.35
N ASP A 47 12.05 0.24 8.42
CA ASP A 47 12.58 -0.65 9.46
C ASP A 47 11.43 -1.48 10.10
N PRO A 48 11.50 -2.83 10.07
CA PRO A 48 10.51 -3.70 10.70
C PRO A 48 10.37 -3.48 12.21
N THR A 49 11.42 -3.03 12.89
CA THR A 49 11.40 -2.71 14.33
C THR A 49 10.55 -1.48 14.60
N VAL A 50 10.69 -0.44 13.77
CA VAL A 50 9.89 0.80 13.89
C VAL A 50 8.42 0.51 13.63
N THR A 51 8.13 -0.08 12.47
CA THR A 51 6.74 -0.36 12.06
C THR A 51 6.09 -1.44 12.92
N GLY A 52 6.86 -2.44 13.36
CA GLY A 52 6.43 -3.48 14.29
C GLY A 52 6.15 -2.95 15.69
N GLY A 53 6.92 -1.95 16.16
CA GLY A 53 6.68 -1.27 17.44
C GLY A 53 5.28 -0.64 17.48
N TRP A 54 4.92 0.12 16.45
CA TRP A 54 3.57 0.70 16.33
C TRP A 54 2.46 -0.34 16.20
N ALA A 55 2.73 -1.42 15.46
CA ALA A 55 1.76 -2.48 15.21
C ALA A 55 1.29 -3.23 16.48
N ARG A 56 2.01 -3.08 17.60
CA ARG A 56 1.65 -3.70 18.89
C ARG A 56 0.34 -3.16 19.46
N ASP A 57 0.00 -1.91 19.20
CA ASP A 57 -1.13 -1.25 19.86
C ASP A 57 -2.19 -0.70 18.90
N ARG A 58 -1.85 -0.57 17.61
CA ARG A 58 -2.74 -0.01 16.59
C ARG A 58 -2.42 -0.56 15.20
N GLY A 59 -3.31 -0.30 14.25
CA GLY A 59 -3.12 -0.70 12.86
C GLY A 59 -2.02 0.12 12.18
N VAL A 60 -1.21 -0.53 11.34
CA VAL A 60 -0.20 0.09 10.49
C VAL A 60 -0.57 -0.15 9.03
N ILE A 61 -0.53 0.90 8.23
CA ILE A 61 -0.73 0.87 6.78
C ILE A 61 0.52 1.42 6.12
N LEU A 62 1.24 0.58 5.36
CA LEU A 62 2.35 1.01 4.51
C LEU A 62 1.81 1.24 3.10
N PHE A 63 1.89 2.47 2.60
CA PHE A 63 1.31 2.87 1.32
C PHE A 63 2.39 3.15 0.27
N GLN A 64 2.16 2.71 -0.99
CA GLN A 64 3.03 3.05 -2.12
C GLN A 64 2.43 4.18 -2.98
N GLN A 65 3.22 5.24 -3.15
CA GLN A 65 2.89 6.41 -3.98
C GLN A 65 2.95 6.08 -5.49
N ARG A 66 2.04 6.69 -6.27
CA ARG A 66 1.86 6.52 -7.74
C ARG A 66 3.18 6.54 -8.52
N GLY A 67 3.31 5.66 -9.52
CA GLY A 67 4.46 5.62 -10.43
C GLY A 67 5.51 4.56 -10.07
N ARG A 68 5.18 3.62 -9.17
CA ARG A 68 6.07 2.52 -8.78
C ARG A 68 5.64 1.20 -9.39
N ARG A 69 6.59 0.26 -9.55
CA ARG A 69 6.41 -1.00 -10.33
C ARG A 69 5.18 -1.85 -9.95
N GLN A 70 4.63 -1.72 -8.74
CA GLN A 70 3.43 -2.46 -8.32
C GLN A 70 2.11 -1.75 -8.68
N GLN A 71 2.17 -0.49 -9.10
CA GLN A 71 1.04 0.28 -9.60
C GLN A 71 1.11 0.25 -11.12
N LEU A 72 0.69 -0.87 -11.70
CA LEU A 72 0.49 -0.94 -13.13
C LEU A 72 -0.49 0.17 -13.53
N ARG A 73 -0.15 0.98 -14.53
CA ARG A 73 -1.19 1.66 -15.33
C ARG A 73 -2.01 0.52 -15.92
N GLN A 74 -3.26 0.35 -15.52
CA GLN A 74 -4.19 -0.20 -16.50
C GLN A 74 -4.24 0.83 -17.63
N ALA A 75 -3.78 0.44 -18.81
CA ALA A 75 -4.20 1.16 -20.01
C ALA A 75 -5.74 1.15 -20.00
N PRO A 76 -6.43 2.21 -20.43
CA PRO A 76 -7.86 2.09 -20.64
C PRO A 76 -8.09 0.92 -21.61
N ASP A 77 -8.84 -0.09 -21.20
CA ASP A 77 -9.20 -1.23 -22.05
C ASP A 77 -10.22 -0.84 -23.15
N ASP A 78 -10.48 0.46 -23.35
CA ASP A 78 -11.38 0.94 -24.38
C ASP A 78 -10.64 1.33 -25.67
N VAL A 79 -10.29 0.32 -26.46
CA VAL A 79 -10.05 0.49 -27.92
C VAL A 79 -11.36 0.83 -28.66
N ARG A 80 -12.49 1.01 -27.97
CA ARG A 80 -13.78 1.35 -28.57
C ARG A 80 -14.10 2.85 -28.68
N ALA A 81 -13.20 3.75 -28.26
CA ALA A 81 -13.38 5.20 -28.36
C ALA A 81 -12.47 5.90 -29.39
N ALA A 82 -11.74 5.15 -30.23
CA ALA A 82 -10.92 5.69 -31.33
C ALA A 82 -11.58 5.52 -32.70
N GLY A 83 -12.87 5.81 -32.79
CA GLY A 83 -13.62 5.68 -34.04
C GLY A 83 -14.99 6.32 -33.99
N ARG A 84 -15.04 7.65 -34.06
CA ARG A 84 -16.04 8.46 -34.79
C ARG A 84 -15.60 9.91 -34.81
#